data_AF-K2DWA7-F1
#
_entry.id   AF-K2DWA7-F1
#
_cell.length_a   1.000
_cell.length_b   1.000
_cell.length_c   1.000
_cell.angle_alpha   90.00
_cell.angle_beta   90.00
_cell.angle_gamma   90.00
#
_symmetry.space_group_name_H-M   'P 1'
#
loop_
_entity.id
_entity.type
_entity.pdbx_description
1 polymer ?
#
loop_
_entity_poly.entity_id
_entity_poly.type
_entity_poly.pdbx_seq_one_letter_code
_entity_poly.pdbx_strand_id
1 'polypeptide(L)'
;IACERQALAVAQPTPYTVNPNDKLTEAQQQTLRTLLESNVKRLPHAKQAGAMVKGWSKLKAHFGVPYRQIPASEFTEAISIVARHVAEWELVEDAQPAPAEPSMDRTRSAFDAAAQAAASVQTAVFNAVLSGNDEWKYSRWVLAFIDDSAKGSPAYVRQLEHSSFTTTWPRLVRDVGTGECMCTSAELLDMAAACMQRLQQRGGPVRLAA
;
A
#
# COMPACT_ATOMS: atom_id res chain seq x y z
N ILE A 1 10.11 -52.56 21.08
CA ILE A 1 10.31 -51.35 20.24
C ILE A 1 10.05 -50.15 21.15
N ALA A 2 11.10 -49.63 21.79
CA ALA A 2 11.01 -48.42 22.61
C ALA A 2 11.53 -47.25 21.74
N CYS A 3 10.68 -46.25 21.54
CA CYS A 3 10.97 -45.08 20.74
C CYS A 3 11.56 -44.00 21.65
N GLU A 4 12.88 -43.82 21.58
CA GLU A 4 13.63 -42.83 22.35
C GLU A 4 13.45 -41.45 21.71
N ARG A 5 12.75 -40.54 22.41
CA ARG A 5 12.63 -39.12 22.02
C ARG A 5 13.90 -38.39 22.47
N GLN A 6 14.81 -38.12 21.54
CA GLN A 6 15.88 -37.15 21.76
C GLN A 6 15.30 -35.73 21.70
N ALA A 7 15.29 -35.07 22.86
CA ALA A 7 15.07 -33.63 22.95
C ALA A 7 16.32 -32.90 22.45
N LEU A 8 16.21 -32.19 21.34
CA LEU A 8 17.23 -31.27 20.86
C LEU A 8 17.35 -30.10 21.85
N ALA A 9 18.49 -30.02 22.52
CA ALA A 9 18.82 -28.93 23.42
C ALA A 9 18.89 -27.61 22.64
N VAL A 10 18.06 -26.65 23.03
CA VAL A 10 18.12 -25.27 22.52
C VAL A 10 19.45 -24.67 23.01
N ALA A 11 20.37 -24.41 22.06
CA ALA A 11 21.65 -23.77 22.34
C ALA A 11 21.41 -22.39 22.97
N GLN A 12 21.97 -22.16 24.15
CA GLN A 12 21.91 -20.85 24.80
C GLN A 12 22.82 -19.85 24.06
N PRO A 13 22.41 -18.58 23.91
CA PRO A 13 23.22 -17.57 23.25
C PRO A 13 24.48 -17.29 24.08
N THR A 14 25.64 -17.52 23.48
CA THR A 14 26.94 -17.17 24.06
C THR A 14 27.04 -15.65 24.25
N PRO A 15 27.42 -15.15 25.44
CA PRO A 15 27.65 -13.74 25.64
C PRO A 15 28.84 -13.26 24.79
N TYR A 16 28.57 -12.33 23.88
CA TYR A 16 29.58 -11.73 23.00
C TYR A 16 30.68 -11.06 23.82
N THR A 17 31.91 -11.53 23.70
CA THR A 17 33.07 -10.93 24.38
C THR A 17 33.47 -9.67 23.59
N VAL A 18 33.04 -8.51 24.06
CA VAL A 18 33.28 -7.23 23.41
C VAL A 18 34.67 -6.69 23.71
N ASN A 19 35.48 -6.46 22.68
CA ASN A 19 36.61 -5.55 22.80
C ASN A 19 36.05 -4.11 22.86
N PRO A 20 36.32 -3.30 23.91
CA PRO A 20 35.67 -2.01 24.13
C PRO A 20 35.84 -0.96 23.01
N ASN A 21 36.82 -1.16 22.12
CA ASN A 21 37.18 -0.24 21.02
C ASN A 21 36.60 -0.62 19.66
N ASP A 22 35.95 -1.77 19.51
CA ASP A 22 35.49 -2.24 18.21
C ASP A 22 34.00 -1.95 18.01
N LYS A 23 33.59 -0.67 18.10
CA LYS A 23 32.19 -0.24 17.96
C LYS A 23 31.84 0.06 16.51
N LEU A 24 30.54 0.03 16.18
CA LEU A 24 30.04 0.46 14.86
C LEU A 24 30.64 1.80 14.44
N THR A 25 31.19 1.84 13.23
CA THR A 25 31.62 3.08 12.58
C THR A 25 30.43 4.01 12.35
N GLU A 26 30.69 5.30 12.17
CA GLU A 26 29.64 6.30 11.90
C GLU A 26 28.82 5.96 10.65
N ALA A 27 29.47 5.46 9.59
CA ALA A 27 28.81 4.99 8.38
C ALA A 27 27.85 3.81 8.62
N GLN A 28 28.26 2.85 9.46
CA GLN A 28 27.41 1.71 9.84
C GLN A 28 26.23 2.16 10.70
N GLN A 29 26.44 3.07 11.66
CA GLN A 29 25.36 3.64 12.46
C GLN A 29 24.34 4.37 11.59
N GLN A 30 24.81 5.15 10.62
CA GLN A 30 23.95 5.86 9.68
C GLN A 30 23.15 4.88 8.81
N THR A 31 23.75 3.76 8.40
CA THR A 31 23.07 2.73 7.60
C THR A 31 21.89 2.12 8.37
N LEU A 32 22.09 1.72 9.63
CA LEU A 32 21.02 1.20 10.49
C LEU A 32 19.89 2.22 10.68
N ARG A 33 20.27 3.49 10.88
CA ARG A 33 19.33 4.60 11.04
C ARG A 33 18.52 4.83 9.78
N THR A 34 19.17 4.96 8.64
CA THR A 34 18.50 5.16 7.35
C THR A 34 17.57 4.00 7.01
N LEU A 35 17.99 2.76 7.27
CA LEU A 35 17.16 1.58 7.05
C LEU A 35 15.88 1.61 7.90
N LEU A 36 15.98 1.90 9.19
CA LEU A 36 14.81 1.94 10.06
C LEU A 36 13.92 3.17 9.77
N GLU A 37 14.51 4.36 9.60
CA GLU A 37 13.75 5.59 9.37
C GLU A 37 13.01 5.60 8.02
N SER A 38 13.66 5.17 6.94
CA SER A 38 13.02 5.11 5.62
C SER A 38 11.78 4.20 5.63
N ASN A 39 11.87 3.07 6.33
CA ASN A 39 10.76 2.13 6.42
C ASN A 39 9.66 2.61 7.37
N VAL A 40 10.00 3.17 8.52
CA VAL A 40 9.00 3.72 9.44
C VAL A 40 8.21 4.86 8.79
N LYS A 41 8.84 5.71 7.97
CA LYS A 41 8.16 6.80 7.25
C LYS A 41 7.10 6.32 6.24
N ARG A 42 7.17 5.07 5.79
CA ARG A 42 6.18 4.47 4.88
C ARG A 42 4.89 4.07 5.61
N LEU A 43 4.94 3.91 6.93
CA LEU A 43 3.77 3.53 7.75
C LEU A 43 2.83 4.73 8.00
N PRO A 44 1.54 4.49 8.29
CA PRO A 44 0.60 5.51 8.76
C PRO A 44 1.14 6.24 10.00
N HIS A 45 0.96 7.57 10.05
CA HIS A 45 1.53 8.44 11.09
C HIS A 45 1.29 7.93 12.53
N ALA A 46 0.10 7.40 12.81
CA ALA A 46 -0.27 6.84 14.11
C ALA A 46 0.59 5.63 14.55
N LYS A 47 1.15 4.87 13.60
CA LYS A 47 1.97 3.67 13.85
C LYS A 47 3.47 3.96 13.86
N GLN A 48 3.91 5.11 13.33
CA GLN A 48 5.32 5.43 13.12
C GLN A 48 6.14 5.44 14.42
N ALA A 49 5.64 6.14 15.45
CA ALA A 49 6.34 6.24 16.73
C ALA A 49 6.52 4.87 17.41
N GLY A 50 5.48 4.02 17.38
CA GLY A 50 5.53 2.67 17.94
C GLY A 50 6.49 1.75 17.19
N ALA A 51 6.52 1.82 15.86
CA ALA A 51 7.42 1.03 15.03
C ALA A 51 8.89 1.44 15.24
N MET A 52 9.16 2.75 15.35
CA MET A 52 10.50 3.28 15.63
C MET A 52 11.03 2.81 16.99
N VAL A 53 10.25 2.97 18.06
CA VAL A 53 10.65 2.57 19.41
C VAL A 53 10.92 1.07 19.47
N LYS A 54 10.01 0.24 18.95
CA LYS A 54 10.19 -1.22 18.95
C LYS A 54 11.42 -1.66 18.17
N GLY A 55 11.74 -1.02 17.05
CA GLY A 55 12.94 -1.33 16.25
C GLY A 55 14.23 -1.13 17.06
N TRP A 56 14.36 0.01 17.74
CA TRP A 56 15.50 0.28 18.62
C TRP A 56 15.52 -0.61 19.87
N SER A 57 14.35 -0.91 20.45
CA SER A 57 14.24 -1.81 21.60
C SER A 57 14.69 -3.23 21.27
N LYS A 58 14.38 -3.76 20.08
CA LYS A 58 14.85 -5.09 19.64
C LYS A 58 16.37 -5.16 19.56
N LEU A 59 17.03 -4.15 18.98
CA LEU A 59 18.49 -4.07 18.95
C LEU A 59 19.09 -4.04 20.36
N LYS A 60 18.54 -3.18 21.24
CA LYS A 60 19.03 -3.09 22.62
C LYS A 60 18.82 -4.40 23.40
N ALA A 61 17.70 -5.07 23.20
CA ALA A 61 17.42 -6.35 23.85
C ALA A 61 18.36 -7.46 23.37
N HIS A 62 18.71 -7.48 22.08
CA HIS A 62 19.62 -8.48 21.51
C HIS A 62 21.07 -8.28 21.95
N PHE A 63 21.58 -7.04 21.89
CA PHE A 63 23.00 -6.76 22.15
C PHE A 63 23.29 -6.31 23.59
N GLY A 64 22.27 -6.02 24.40
CA GLY A 64 22.42 -5.51 25.78
C GLY A 64 22.93 -4.06 25.87
N VAL A 65 23.28 -3.43 24.74
CA VAL A 65 23.86 -2.09 24.64
C VAL A 65 23.03 -1.20 23.69
N PRO A 66 23.08 0.13 23.82
CA PRO A 66 22.48 1.01 22.81
C PRO A 66 23.15 0.79 21.44
N TYR A 67 22.42 1.02 20.34
CA TYR A 67 22.90 0.67 19.00
C TYR A 67 24.27 1.27 18.61
N ARG A 68 24.62 2.43 19.18
CA ARG A 68 25.93 3.10 18.96
C ARG A 68 27.13 2.36 19.56
N GLN A 69 26.87 1.42 20.45
CA GLN A 69 27.89 0.63 21.15
C GLN A 69 27.90 -0.83 20.68
N ILE A 70 27.10 -1.18 19.67
CA ILE A 70 27.15 -2.50 19.04
C ILE A 70 28.54 -2.70 18.44
N PRO A 71 29.14 -3.90 18.55
CA PRO A 71 30.44 -4.16 17.93
C PRO A 71 30.39 -4.10 16.40
N ALA A 72 31.48 -3.65 15.76
CA ALA A 72 31.56 -3.58 14.30
C ALA A 72 31.40 -4.96 13.63
N SER A 73 31.89 -6.01 14.28
CA SER A 73 31.73 -7.41 13.83
C SER A 73 30.27 -7.85 13.74
N GLU A 74 29.39 -7.27 14.56
CA GLU A 74 27.96 -7.63 14.66
C GLU A 74 27.07 -6.76 13.75
N PHE A 75 27.66 -5.92 12.91
CA PHE A 75 26.90 -5.04 12.02
C PHE A 75 25.90 -5.80 11.14
N THR A 76 26.31 -6.95 10.59
CA THR A 76 25.45 -7.80 9.74
C THR A 76 24.23 -8.32 10.51
N GLU A 77 24.42 -8.72 11.77
CA GLU A 77 23.32 -9.20 12.62
C GLU A 77 22.37 -8.06 13.00
N ALA A 78 22.93 -6.88 13.31
CA ALA A 78 22.12 -5.69 13.57
C ALA A 78 21.26 -5.30 12.34
N ILE A 79 21.82 -5.39 11.13
CA ILE A 79 21.06 -5.19 9.89
C ILE A 79 19.97 -6.26 9.74
N SER A 80 20.27 -7.53 10.00
CA SER A 80 19.27 -8.60 9.93
C SER A 80 18.10 -8.39 10.89
N ILE A 81 18.36 -7.91 12.10
CA ILE A 81 17.31 -7.63 13.10
C ILE A 81 16.43 -6.47 12.64
N VAL A 82 17.02 -5.39 12.14
CA VAL A 82 16.27 -4.24 11.62
C VAL A 82 15.47 -4.63 10.38
N ALA A 83 16.07 -5.37 9.45
CA ALA A 83 15.39 -5.84 8.24
C ALA A 83 14.18 -6.74 8.57
N ARG A 84 14.33 -7.68 9.50
CA ARG A 84 13.22 -8.54 9.97
C ARG A 84 12.12 -7.72 10.63
N HIS A 85 12.50 -6.76 11.48
CA HIS A 85 11.53 -5.85 12.11
C HIS A 85 10.76 -5.05 11.07
N VAL A 86 11.43 -4.50 10.06
CA VAL A 86 10.78 -3.78 8.96
C VAL A 86 9.79 -4.68 8.21
N ALA A 87 10.19 -5.91 7.85
CA ALA A 87 9.32 -6.84 7.15
C ALA A 87 8.07 -7.23 7.97
N GLU A 88 8.19 -7.36 9.30
CA GLU A 88 7.04 -7.59 10.18
C GLU A 88 6.00 -6.46 10.10
N TRP A 89 6.42 -5.21 9.89
CA TRP A 89 5.50 -4.07 9.73
C TRP A 89 4.92 -3.96 8.33
N GLU A 90 5.67 -4.33 7.29
CA GLU A 90 5.14 -4.40 5.92
C GLU A 90 3.99 -5.41 5.81
N LEU A 91 4.04 -6.53 6.56
CA LEU A 91 2.97 -7.54 6.59
C LEU A 91 1.72 -7.14 7.39
N VAL A 92 1.77 -6.06 8.17
CA VAL A 92 0.63 -5.56 8.96
C VAL A 92 -0.22 -4.56 8.17
N GLU A 93 0.21 -4.21 6.96
CA GLU A 93 -0.63 -3.63 5.93
C GLU A 93 -1.19 -4.79 5.09
N ASP A 94 -2.52 -4.86 4.95
CA ASP A 94 -3.29 -5.98 4.40
C ASP A 94 -3.53 -7.20 5.30
N ALA A 95 -3.88 -6.96 6.57
CA ALA A 95 -4.87 -7.84 7.20
C ALA A 95 -6.19 -7.66 6.44
N GLN A 96 -6.33 -8.35 5.30
CA GLN A 96 -7.60 -8.52 4.62
C GLN A 96 -8.62 -8.93 5.69
N PRO A 97 -9.73 -8.18 5.88
CA PRO A 97 -10.66 -8.47 6.95
C PRO A 97 -11.06 -9.95 6.85
N ALA A 98 -10.98 -10.66 7.96
CA ALA A 98 -11.36 -12.06 8.02
C ALA A 98 -12.73 -12.24 7.34
N PRO A 99 -12.91 -13.25 6.47
CA PRO A 99 -14.14 -13.41 5.72
C PRO A 99 -15.29 -13.46 6.73
N ALA A 100 -16.19 -12.48 6.61
CA ALA A 100 -17.31 -12.40 7.52
C ALA A 100 -18.26 -13.58 7.28
N GLU A 101 -18.72 -14.19 8.36
CA GLU A 101 -19.66 -15.32 8.29
C GLU A 101 -20.91 -14.93 7.47
N PRO A 102 -21.38 -15.82 6.57
CA PRO A 102 -22.55 -15.56 5.75
C PRO A 102 -23.79 -15.49 6.63
N SER A 103 -24.35 -14.28 6.81
CA SER A 103 -25.68 -14.09 7.38
C SER A 103 -26.73 -14.11 6.27
N MET A 104 -27.97 -14.54 6.58
CA MET A 104 -29.07 -14.54 5.60
C MET A 104 -29.28 -13.17 4.93
N ASP A 105 -29.16 -12.09 5.70
CA ASP A 105 -29.28 -10.72 5.18
C ASP A 105 -28.14 -10.38 4.21
N ARG A 106 -26.90 -10.78 4.50
CA ARG A 106 -25.75 -10.57 3.61
C ARG A 106 -25.88 -11.40 2.34
N THR A 107 -26.35 -12.63 2.46
CA THR A 107 -26.61 -13.50 1.30
C THR A 107 -27.66 -12.86 0.40
N ARG A 108 -28.76 -12.35 0.98
CA ARG A 108 -29.80 -11.63 0.22
C ARG A 108 -29.24 -10.39 -0.47
N SER A 109 -28.52 -9.54 0.26
CA SER A 109 -27.93 -8.32 -0.34
C SER A 109 -26.92 -8.64 -1.45
N ALA A 110 -26.16 -9.73 -1.31
CA ALA A 110 -25.23 -10.17 -2.34
C ALA A 110 -25.95 -10.60 -3.62
N PHE A 111 -27.05 -11.37 -3.49
CA PHE A 111 -27.88 -11.73 -4.63
C PHE A 111 -28.52 -10.51 -5.29
N ASP A 112 -29.07 -9.60 -4.50
CA ASP A 112 -29.71 -8.38 -5.02
C ASP A 112 -28.71 -7.51 -5.78
N ALA A 113 -27.50 -7.31 -5.23
CA ALA A 113 -26.44 -6.56 -5.89
C ALA A 113 -25.98 -7.23 -7.19
N ALA A 114 -25.81 -8.56 -7.19
CA ALA A 114 -25.44 -9.32 -8.39
C ALA A 114 -26.52 -9.26 -9.48
N ALA A 115 -27.80 -9.38 -9.10
CA ALA A 115 -28.91 -9.28 -10.03
C ALA A 115 -29.00 -7.90 -10.68
N GLN A 116 -28.81 -6.83 -9.90
CA GLN A 116 -28.77 -5.46 -10.43
C GLN A 116 -27.61 -5.26 -11.40
N ALA A 117 -26.40 -5.73 -11.05
CA ALA A 117 -25.25 -5.66 -11.94
C ALA A 117 -25.50 -6.37 -13.27
N ALA A 118 -26.06 -7.58 -13.22
CA ALA A 118 -26.39 -8.36 -14.41
C ALA A 118 -27.42 -7.63 -15.28
N ALA A 119 -28.48 -7.09 -14.69
CA ALA A 119 -29.51 -6.35 -15.42
C ALA A 119 -28.94 -5.10 -16.12
N SER A 120 -28.07 -4.35 -15.45
CA SER A 120 -27.44 -3.16 -16.02
C SER A 120 -26.51 -3.50 -17.20
N VAL A 121 -25.72 -4.57 -17.08
CA VAL A 121 -24.84 -5.04 -18.18
C VAL A 121 -25.67 -5.54 -19.36
N GLN A 122 -26.69 -6.36 -19.10
CA GLN A 122 -27.58 -6.88 -20.14
C GLN A 122 -28.25 -5.74 -20.93
N THR A 123 -28.78 -4.74 -20.22
CA THR A 123 -29.43 -3.57 -20.84
C THR A 123 -28.46 -2.77 -21.69
N ALA A 124 -27.25 -2.52 -21.18
CA ALA A 124 -26.23 -1.76 -21.91
C ALA A 124 -25.81 -2.46 -23.21
N VAL A 125 -25.54 -3.77 -23.15
CA VAL A 125 -25.18 -4.57 -24.34
C VAL A 125 -26.34 -4.64 -25.33
N PHE A 126 -27.56 -4.90 -24.85
CA PHE A 126 -28.75 -4.95 -25.70
C PHE A 126 -28.94 -3.64 -26.48
N ASN A 127 -28.88 -2.49 -25.80
CA ASN A 127 -29.04 -1.19 -26.44
C ASN A 127 -27.92 -0.89 -27.44
N ALA A 128 -26.68 -1.29 -27.15
CA ALA A 128 -25.55 -1.07 -28.05
C ALA A 128 -25.63 -1.97 -29.31
N VAL A 129 -26.14 -3.19 -29.18
CA VAL A 129 -26.44 -4.05 -30.34
C VAL A 129 -27.56 -3.46 -31.18
N LEU A 130 -28.65 -3.00 -30.53
CA LEU A 130 -29.82 -2.46 -31.20
C LEU A 130 -29.51 -1.18 -31.99
N SER A 131 -28.58 -0.35 -31.50
CA SER A 131 -28.17 0.89 -32.20
C SER A 131 -27.32 0.64 -33.45
N GLY A 132 -26.94 -0.62 -33.74
CA GLY A 132 -26.06 -0.97 -34.86
C GLY A 132 -24.61 -0.55 -34.66
N ASN A 133 -24.22 -0.15 -33.43
CA ASN A 133 -22.85 0.25 -33.13
C ASN A 133 -21.96 -0.97 -32.83
N ASP A 134 -21.21 -1.47 -33.80
CA ASP A 134 -20.30 -2.61 -33.58
C ASP A 134 -19.15 -2.36 -32.59
N GLU A 135 -18.90 -1.11 -32.16
CA GLU A 135 -17.86 -0.78 -31.18
C GLU A 135 -18.06 -1.47 -29.83
N TRP A 136 -19.29 -1.87 -29.48
CA TRP A 136 -19.56 -2.57 -28.22
C TRP A 136 -18.73 -3.85 -28.08
N LYS A 137 -18.34 -4.49 -29.19
CA LYS A 137 -17.53 -5.72 -29.24
C LYS A 137 -16.09 -5.53 -28.78
N TYR A 138 -15.55 -4.32 -28.94
CA TYR A 138 -14.14 -4.00 -28.67
C TYR A 138 -13.96 -2.97 -27.57
N SER A 139 -15.08 -2.49 -27.01
CA SER A 139 -15.07 -1.45 -25.99
C SER A 139 -14.92 -2.01 -24.59
N ARG A 140 -14.24 -1.24 -23.75
CA ARG A 140 -14.17 -1.51 -22.31
C ARG A 140 -15.37 -0.84 -21.65
N TRP A 141 -16.01 -1.55 -20.73
CA TRP A 141 -17.15 -1.05 -19.96
C TRP A 141 -16.78 -1.01 -18.48
N VAL A 142 -17.24 0.02 -17.78
CA VAL A 142 -17.10 0.13 -16.33
C VAL A 142 -18.48 0.00 -15.69
N LEU A 143 -18.54 -0.88 -14.69
CA LEU A 143 -19.66 -1.04 -13.78
C LEU A 143 -19.27 -0.38 -12.46
N ALA A 144 -20.13 0.48 -11.95
CA ALA A 144 -19.95 1.08 -10.63
C ALA A 144 -21.20 0.89 -9.78
N PHE A 145 -20.99 0.40 -8.56
CA PHE A 145 -22.00 0.35 -7.51
C PHE A 145 -21.96 1.68 -6.76
N ILE A 146 -23.05 2.43 -6.80
CA ILE A 146 -23.19 3.63 -5.96
C ILE A 146 -24.02 3.22 -4.75
N ASP A 147 -23.38 3.14 -3.58
CA ASP A 147 -24.09 3.01 -2.33
C ASP A 147 -24.59 4.40 -1.89
N ASP A 148 -25.57 4.92 -2.61
CA ASP A 148 -26.38 6.03 -2.10
C ASP A 148 -27.58 5.39 -1.40
N SER A 149 -27.39 5.07 -0.12
CA SER A 149 -28.39 4.46 0.76
C SER A 149 -29.71 5.26 0.84
N ALA A 150 -29.73 6.51 0.37
CA ALA A 150 -30.94 7.33 0.27
C ALA A 150 -31.70 7.18 -1.06
N LYS A 151 -31.06 6.67 -2.13
CA LYS A 151 -31.66 6.62 -3.48
C LYS A 151 -31.77 5.23 -4.09
N GLY A 152 -31.19 4.19 -3.46
CA GLY A 152 -31.23 2.82 -3.99
C GLY A 152 -30.74 2.77 -5.44
N SER A 153 -29.75 3.61 -5.78
CA SER A 153 -29.35 3.81 -7.17
C SER A 153 -28.75 2.50 -7.70
N PRO A 154 -29.30 1.95 -8.79
CA PRO A 154 -28.78 0.71 -9.35
C PRO A 154 -27.34 0.90 -9.80
N ALA A 155 -26.58 -0.19 -9.80
CA ALA A 155 -25.25 -0.18 -10.40
C ALA A 155 -25.35 0.38 -11.83
N TYR A 156 -24.57 1.39 -12.15
CA TYR A 156 -24.61 2.00 -13.47
C TYR A 156 -23.46 1.48 -14.33
N VAL A 157 -23.74 1.30 -15.61
CA VAL A 157 -22.80 0.78 -16.61
C VAL A 157 -22.55 1.87 -17.64
N ARG A 158 -21.27 2.13 -17.93
CA ARG A 158 -20.87 3.08 -18.97
C ARG A 158 -19.72 2.51 -19.79
N GLN A 159 -19.76 2.76 -21.10
CA GLN A 159 -18.64 2.53 -21.99
C GLN A 159 -17.51 3.50 -21.64
N LEU A 160 -16.30 2.98 -21.48
CA LEU A 160 -15.12 3.79 -21.28
C LEU A 160 -14.66 4.35 -22.62
N GLU A 161 -14.32 5.63 -22.65
CA GLU A 161 -13.83 6.30 -23.84
C GLU A 161 -12.52 5.66 -24.33
N HIS A 162 -12.23 5.81 -25.62
CA HIS A 162 -10.94 5.39 -26.17
C HIS A 162 -9.80 6.10 -25.44
N SER A 163 -8.70 5.38 -25.18
CA SER A 163 -7.53 5.86 -24.41
C SER A 163 -7.78 6.22 -22.94
N SER A 164 -8.96 5.91 -22.39
CA SER A 164 -9.19 5.97 -20.95
C SER A 164 -8.35 4.92 -20.19
N PHE A 165 -7.92 5.26 -18.98
CA PHE A 165 -7.28 4.31 -18.08
C PHE A 165 -7.68 4.59 -16.64
N THR A 166 -7.63 3.54 -15.81
CA THR A 166 -7.96 3.62 -14.38
C THR A 166 -6.70 3.42 -13.56
N THR A 167 -6.38 4.38 -12.70
CA THR A 167 -5.27 4.30 -11.75
C THR A 167 -5.58 5.14 -10.52
N THR A 168 -4.84 4.92 -9.44
CA THR A 168 -4.91 5.80 -8.27
C THR A 168 -4.07 7.05 -8.50
N TRP A 169 -4.41 8.16 -7.84
CA TRP A 169 -3.63 9.40 -7.95
C TRP A 169 -2.15 9.24 -7.57
N PRO A 170 -1.77 8.57 -6.47
CA PRO A 170 -0.36 8.36 -6.14
C PRO A 170 0.39 7.55 -7.19
N ARG A 171 -0.29 6.54 -7.76
CA ARG A 171 0.28 5.71 -8.83
C ARG A 171 0.46 6.52 -10.11
N LEU A 172 -0.53 7.32 -10.52
CA LEU A 172 -0.40 8.22 -11.67
C LEU A 172 0.84 9.12 -11.54
N VAL A 173 1.00 9.78 -10.39
CA VAL A 173 2.13 10.70 -10.15
C VAL A 173 3.47 9.97 -10.25
N ARG A 174 3.56 8.76 -9.66
CA ARG A 174 4.76 7.92 -9.75
C ARG A 174 5.03 7.49 -11.19
N ASP A 175 4.03 6.99 -11.90
CA ASP A 175 4.17 6.45 -13.25
C ASP A 175 4.57 7.58 -14.23
N VAL A 176 4.07 8.80 -14.03
CA VAL A 176 4.52 10.01 -14.75
C VAL A 176 5.98 10.34 -14.43
N GLY A 177 6.38 10.32 -13.15
CA GLY A 177 7.74 10.67 -12.73
C GLY A 177 8.81 9.63 -13.12
N THR A 178 8.41 8.38 -13.34
CA THR A 178 9.30 7.26 -13.71
C THR A 178 9.32 6.98 -15.22
N GLY A 179 8.43 7.61 -15.99
CA GLY A 179 8.30 7.36 -17.43
C GLY A 179 7.54 6.09 -17.79
N GLU A 180 6.87 5.45 -16.83
CA GLU A 180 5.99 4.29 -17.07
C GLU A 180 4.64 4.71 -17.66
N CYS A 181 4.26 5.98 -17.52
CA CYS A 181 3.06 6.53 -18.13
C CYS A 181 3.25 6.69 -19.65
N MET A 182 2.40 6.03 -20.44
CA MET A 182 2.43 6.04 -21.92
C MET A 182 1.81 7.32 -22.50
N CYS A 183 2.26 8.48 -22.04
CA CYS A 183 1.86 9.79 -22.55
C CYS A 183 2.99 10.44 -23.36
N THR A 184 2.62 11.14 -24.41
CA THR A 184 3.52 11.95 -25.23
C THR A 184 4.04 13.17 -24.47
N SER A 185 5.15 13.76 -24.94
CA SER A 185 5.69 14.99 -24.35
C SER A 185 4.70 16.16 -24.40
N ALA A 186 3.85 16.22 -25.44
CA ALA A 186 2.81 17.24 -25.55
C ALA A 186 1.75 17.08 -24.46
N GLU A 187 1.23 15.86 -24.26
CA GLU A 187 0.23 15.56 -23.22
C GLU A 187 0.76 15.82 -21.80
N LEU A 188 2.05 15.54 -21.56
CA LEU A 188 2.70 15.87 -20.29
C LEU A 188 2.78 17.39 -20.05
N LEU A 189 3.11 18.17 -21.09
CA LEU A 189 3.15 19.63 -20.99
C LEU A 189 1.75 20.20 -20.72
N ASP A 190 0.73 19.69 -21.39
CA ASP A 190 -0.66 20.10 -21.18
C ASP A 190 -1.12 19.80 -19.74
N MET A 191 -0.80 18.60 -19.24
CA MET A 191 -1.08 18.22 -17.86
C MET A 191 -0.35 19.13 -16.87
N ALA A 192 0.94 19.43 -17.09
CA ALA A 192 1.72 20.31 -16.25
C ALA A 192 1.13 21.74 -16.23
N ALA A 193 0.74 22.28 -17.38
CA ALA A 193 0.11 23.58 -17.51
C ALA A 193 -1.21 23.67 -16.73
N ALA A 194 -2.08 22.66 -16.88
CA ALA A 194 -3.34 22.59 -16.15
C ALA A 194 -3.14 22.53 -14.63
N CYS A 195 -2.16 21.75 -14.15
CA CYS A 195 -1.81 21.70 -12.73
C CYS A 195 -1.32 23.07 -12.21
N MET A 196 -0.43 23.74 -12.93
CA MET A 196 0.09 25.06 -12.55
C MET A 196 -1.02 26.12 -12.49
N GLN A 197 -1.90 26.16 -13.49
CA GLN A 197 -3.04 27.07 -13.52
C GLN A 197 -3.98 26.84 -12.32
N ARG A 198 -4.25 25.57 -11.98
CA ARG A 198 -5.11 25.23 -10.84
C ARG A 198 -4.48 25.63 -9.50
N LEU A 199 -3.16 25.51 -9.36
CA LEU A 199 -2.43 25.94 -8.18
C LEU A 199 -2.44 27.46 -8.03
N GLN A 200 -2.24 28.21 -9.12
CA GLN A 200 -2.34 29.67 -9.13
C GLN A 200 -3.74 30.16 -8.73
N GLN A 201 -4.80 29.50 -9.22
CA GLN A 201 -6.18 29.80 -8.84
C GLN A 201 -6.45 29.54 -7.34
N ARG A 202 -5.81 28.52 -6.76
CA ARG A 202 -5.92 28.21 -5.32
C ARG A 202 -5.10 29.17 -4.45
N GLY A 203 -4.06 29.78 -5.00
CA GLY A 203 -3.22 30.79 -4.34
C GLY A 203 -3.80 32.22 -4.39
N GLY A 204 -4.92 32.44 -5.08
CA GLY A 204 -5.65 33.71 -5.03
C GLY A 204 -6.40 33.89 -3.69
N PRO A 205 -6.63 35.13 -3.22
CA PRO A 205 -7.31 35.37 -1.96
C PRO A 205 -8.70 34.71 -1.98
N VAL A 206 -8.96 33.90 -0.96
CA VAL A 206 -10.28 33.34 -0.68
C VAL A 206 -11.27 34.49 -0.63
N ARG A 207 -12.13 34.63 -1.65
CA ARG A 207 -13.33 35.45 -1.53
C ARG A 207 -14.22 34.75 -0.51
N LEU A 208 -14.13 35.18 0.75
CA LEU A 208 -15.20 35.00 1.71
C LEU A 208 -16.42 35.71 1.11
N ALA A 209 -17.36 34.92 0.59
CA ALA A 209 -18.65 35.42 0.19
C ALA A 209 -19.36 35.92 1.46
N ALA A 210 -19.75 37.19 1.42
CA ALA A 210 -20.66 37.82 2.39
C ALA A 210 -22.09 37.29 2.21
#